data_AF-A0AAN7MVZ5-F1
#
_entry.id   AF-A0AAN7MVZ5-F1
#
_cell.length_a   1.000
_cell.length_b   1.000
_cell.length_c   1.000
_cell.angle_alpha   90.00
_cell.angle_beta   90.00
_cell.angle_gamma   90.00
#
_symmetry.space_group_name_H-M   'P 1'
#
loop_
_entity.id
_entity.type
_entity.pdbx_description
1 polymer ?
#
loop_
_entity_poly.entity_id
_entity_poly.type
_entity_poly.pdbx_seq_one_letter_code
_entity_poly.pdbx_strand_id
1 'polypeptide(L)' 'MYLPKEDPGWDPDTIRQGHKETPSAFSERLCEVARKWTDLDPEGDSNSKLFNRLFIGQAAADMRKR' A
#
# COMPACT_ATOMS: atom_id res chain seq x y z
N MET A 1 7.55 -17.36 -1.75
CA MET A 1 6.54 -16.30 -1.59
C MET A 1 5.79 -16.62 -0.31
N TYR A 2 5.88 -15.79 0.73
CA TYR A 2 5.18 -16.05 1.99
C TYR A 2 4.00 -15.08 2.12
N LEU A 3 2.82 -15.64 1.89
CA LEU A 3 1.53 -15.30 2.50
C LEU A 3 0.98 -16.67 2.94
N PRO A 4 0.27 -16.87 4.09
CA PRO A 4 -0.53 -15.88 4.82
C PRO A 4 -0.60 -16.10 6.37
N LYS A 5 -1.43 -15.31 7.06
CA LYS A 5 -2.32 -15.81 8.12
C LYS A 5 -3.74 -15.32 7.80
N GLU A 6 -4.45 -16.14 7.03
CA GLU A 6 -5.88 -16.04 6.70
C GLU A 6 -6.26 -14.95 5.68
N ASP A 7 -6.32 -15.34 4.41
CA ASP A 7 -6.74 -14.51 3.27
C ASP A 7 -8.21 -14.79 2.92
N PRO A 8 -9.13 -13.81 3.07
CA PRO A 8 -10.49 -13.92 2.54
C PRO A 8 -10.67 -13.17 1.19
N GLY A 9 -9.59 -12.66 0.57
CA GLY A 9 -9.63 -11.86 -0.65
C GLY A 9 -9.00 -10.48 -0.52
N TRP A 10 -7.84 -10.35 0.15
CA TRP A 10 -7.11 -9.07 0.20
C TRP A 10 -6.45 -8.79 -1.15
N ASP A 11 -7.07 -7.91 -1.93
CA ASP A 11 -6.48 -7.39 -3.17
C ASP A 11 -5.88 -5.99 -2.90
N PRO A 12 -4.53 -5.86 -2.84
CA PRO A 12 -3.89 -4.57 -2.64
C PRO A 12 -4.29 -3.54 -3.71
N ASP A 13 -4.67 -3.95 -4.92
CA ASP A 13 -5.10 -3.04 -6.00
C ASP A 13 -6.45 -2.36 -5.74
N THR A 14 -7.21 -2.82 -4.74
CA THR A 14 -8.44 -2.15 -4.29
C THR A 14 -8.18 -0.91 -3.44
N ILE A 15 -6.98 -0.78 -2.86
CA ILE A 15 -6.56 0.37 -2.07
C ILE A 15 -6.10 1.48 -3.02
N ARG A 16 -7.01 2.37 -3.42
CA ARG A 16 -6.65 3.56 -4.23
C ARG A 16 -6.66 4.82 -3.37
N GLN A 17 -5.79 5.77 -3.69
CA GLN A 17 -5.80 7.06 -3.02
C GLN A 17 -7.09 7.82 -3.36
N GLY A 18 -7.78 8.31 -2.34
CA GLY A 18 -8.95 9.17 -2.52
C GLY A 18 -8.59 10.53 -3.13
N HIS A 19 -9.50 11.14 -3.89
CA HIS A 19 -9.24 12.44 -4.55
C HIS A 19 -8.91 13.60 -3.57
N LYS A 20 -9.32 13.48 -2.30
CA LYS A 20 -9.02 14.44 -1.23
C LYS A 20 -7.99 13.92 -0.21
N GLU A 21 -7.53 12.69 -0.38
CA GLU A 21 -6.56 12.06 0.51
C GLU A 21 -5.17 12.57 0.16
N THR A 22 -4.39 12.99 1.15
CA THR A 22 -3.01 13.42 0.90
C THR A 22 -2.11 12.21 0.63
N PRO A 23 -0.99 12.37 -0.11
CA PRO A 23 -0.01 11.31 -0.30
C PRO A 23 0.40 10.63 1.01
N SER A 24 0.66 11.42 2.05
CA SER A 24 1.07 10.92 3.36
C SER A 24 -0.02 10.07 4.02
N ALA A 25 -1.27 10.57 4.06
CA ALA A 25 -2.39 9.81 4.62
C ALA A 25 -2.63 8.49 3.88
N PHE A 26 -2.47 8.50 2.55
CA PHE A 26 -2.56 7.29 1.74
C PHE A 26 -1.43 6.30 2.06
N SER A 27 -0.19 6.78 2.24
CA SER A 27 0.94 5.94 2.59
C SER A 27 0.77 5.29 3.97
N GLU A 28 0.26 6.03 4.95
CA GLU A 28 -0.01 5.53 6.31
C GLU A 28 -1.07 4.43 6.26
N ARG A 29 -2.18 4.66 5.55
CA ARG A 29 -3.24 3.66 5.36
C ARG A 29 -2.74 2.41 4.65
N LEU A 30 -1.91 2.56 3.62
CA LEU A 30 -1.31 1.42 2.91
C LEU A 30 -0.44 0.58 3.87
N CYS A 31 0.37 1.23 4.72
CA CYS A 31 1.18 0.56 5.73
C CYS A 31 0.33 -0.13 6.81
N GLU A 32 -0.73 0.51 7.30
CA GLU A 32 -1.64 -0.07 8.28
C GLU A 32 -2.34 -1.32 7.74
N VAL A 33 -2.85 -1.24 6.51
CA VAL A 33 -3.49 -2.36 5.82
C VAL A 33 -2.48 -3.48 5.61
N ALA A 34 -1.27 -3.16 5.14
CA ALA A 34 -0.22 -4.14 4.94
C ALA A 34 0.13 -4.91 6.23
N ARG A 35 0.28 -4.20 7.36
CA ARG A 35 0.55 -4.81 8.67
C ARG A 35 -0.60 -5.64 9.20
N LYS A 36 -1.83 -5.28 8.83
CA LYS A 36 -3.04 -5.98 9.25
C LYS A 36 -3.25 -7.29 8.50
N TRP A 37 -2.89 -7.33 7.22
CA TRP A 37 -3.19 -8.45 6.32
C TRP A 37 -1.96 -9.25 5.87
N THR A 38 -0.75 -8.77 6.14
CA THR A 38 0.50 -9.43 5.78
C THR A 38 1.53 -9.34 6.92
N ASP A 39 2.46 -10.29 6.96
CA ASP A 39 3.66 -10.21 7.84
C ASP A 39 4.75 -9.30 7.24
N LEU A 40 4.48 -8.61 6.13
CA LEU A 40 5.46 -7.73 5.50
C LEU A 40 5.53 -6.43 6.29
N ASP A 41 6.71 -6.15 6.85
CA ASP A 41 6.97 -4.83 7.42
C ASP A 41 7.15 -3.81 6.28
N PRO A 42 6.25 -2.81 6.14
CA PRO A 42 6.37 -1.80 5.10
C PRO A 42 7.54 -0.84 5.28
N GLU A 43 8.08 -0.74 6.50
CA GLU A 43 9.27 0.08 6.80
C GLU A 43 10.58 -0.73 6.68
N GLY A 44 10.49 -2.04 6.45
CA GLY A 44 11.65 -2.90 6.27
C GLY A 44 12.35 -2.66 4.93
N ASP A 45 13.69 -2.64 4.95
CA ASP A 45 14.53 -2.43 3.75
C ASP A 45 14.17 -3.36 2.58
N SER A 46 13.79 -4.61 2.89
CA SER A 46 13.46 -5.64 1.90
C SER A 46 12.10 -5.41 1.21
N ASN A 47 11.19 -4.70 1.87
CA ASN A 47 9.81 -4.53 1.39
C ASN A 47 9.52 -3.11 0.89
N SER A 48 10.37 -2.14 1.23
CA SER A 48 10.29 -0.74 0.80
C SER A 48 10.02 -0.58 -0.71
N LYS A 49 10.69 -1.39 -1.55
CA LYS A 49 10.50 -1.39 -3.02
C LYS A 49 9.11 -1.86 -3.46
N LEU A 50 8.55 -2.87 -2.77
CA LEU A 50 7.21 -3.37 -3.05
C LEU A 50 6.16 -2.31 -2.70
N PHE A 51 6.27 -1.73 -1.50
CA PHE A 51 5.33 -0.69 -1.05
C PHE A 51 5.43 0.60 -1.87
N ASN A 52 6.63 1.01 -2.27
CA ASN A 52 6.80 2.13 -3.20
C ASN A 52 6.13 1.87 -4.54
N ARG A 53 6.21 0.65 -5.07
CA ARG A 53 5.55 0.27 -6.32
C ARG A 53 4.02 0.33 -6.19
N LEU A 54 3.47 -0.22 -5.10
CA LEU A 54 2.04 -0.18 -4.81
C LEU A 54 1.57 1.27 -4.66
N PHE A 55 2.29 2.07 -3.86
CA PHE A 55 2.01 3.49 -3.67
C PHE A 55 1.95 4.26 -4.99
N ILE A 56 2.95 4.10 -5.88
CA ILE A 56 2.96 4.78 -7.19
C ILE A 56 1.84 4.29 -8.11
N GLY A 57 1.53 2.99 -8.09
CA GLY A 57 0.46 2.40 -8.91
C GLY A 57 -0.93 2.83 -8.48
N GLN A 58 -1.12 3.07 -7.18
CA GLN A 58 -2.41 3.30 -6.54
C GLN A 58 -2.64 4.77 -6.11
N ALA A 59 -1.59 5.58 -6.17
CA ALA A 59 -1.62 7.02 -6.07
C ALA A 59 -2.62 7.65 -7.05
N ALA A 60 -3.29 8.71 -6.62
CA ALA A 60 -4.17 9.50 -7.45
C ALA A 60 -3.38 10.09 -8.62
N ALA A 61 -4.00 10.15 -9.81
CA ALA A 61 -3.36 10.63 -11.03
C ALA A 61 -2.83 12.07 -10.91
N ASP A 62 -3.41 12.88 -10.02
CA ASP A 62 -2.95 14.25 -9.71
C ASP A 62 -1.56 14.28 -9.06
N MET A 63 -1.16 13.25 -8.30
CA MET A 63 0.22 13.14 -7.80
C MET A 63 1.21 12.72 -8.88
N ARG A 64 0.73 11.95 -9.87
CA ARG A 64 1.52 11.50 -11.02
C ARG A 64 1.82 12.62 -12.03
N LYS A 65 1.16 13.79 -11.86
CA LYS A 65 1.25 14.97 -12.73
C LYS A 65 1.92 16.19 -12.07
N ARG A 66 2.42 16.08 -10.84
CA ARG A 66 3.23 17.15 -10.22
C ARG A 66 4.71 16.97 -10.49
#